data_AF-A0A7S3MLW8-F1
#
_entry.id   AF-A0A7S3MLW8-F1
#
_cell.length_a   1.000
_cell.length_b   1.000
_cell.length_c   1.000
_cell.angle_alpha   90.00
_cell.angle_beta   90.00
_cell.angle_gamma   90.00
#
_symmetry.space_group_name_H-M   'P 1'
#
loop_
_entity.id
_entity.type
_entity.pdbx_description
1 polymer ?
#
loop_
_entity_poly.entity_id
_entity_poly.type
_entity_poly.pdbx_seq_one_letter_code
_entity_poly.pdbx_strand_id
1 'polypeptide(L)'
;MGCNPSNLGSACEVPNMENKYKDARLPHPNRENYMNEFEREFFMLVNMMRDNPNSFMPYVRKYATSPLCSNPRACKLVEEKLKATSHLSAVELEKAAADACFVNLTKNLEEDGGDIAGGAVEEYKSQTHRNMKEHEAADVLKKRWQGKSLDIILEFLVCFYAVQANSDKTHTLLSESLVAIGSAFIPHKKAGQ
;
A
#
# COMPACT_ATOMS: atom_id res chain seq x y z
N MET A 1 25.90 -21.11 -22.83
CA MET A 1 24.55 -20.51 -22.97
C MET A 1 24.52 -19.25 -22.12
N GLY A 2 24.71 -18.09 -22.75
CA GLY A 2 24.76 -16.80 -22.04
C GLY A 2 23.37 -16.24 -21.85
N CYS A 3 22.95 -16.03 -20.60
CA CYS A 3 21.79 -15.21 -20.29
C CYS A 3 22.16 -13.75 -20.57
N ASN A 4 21.52 -13.14 -21.56
CA ASN A 4 21.73 -11.75 -21.92
C ASN A 4 21.00 -10.87 -20.87
N PRO A 5 21.70 -10.06 -20.05
CA PRO A 5 21.09 -9.26 -19.00
C PRO A 5 20.24 -8.09 -19.54
N SER A 6 20.28 -7.84 -20.84
CA SER A 6 19.57 -6.74 -21.52
C SER A 6 18.05 -6.95 -21.66
N ASN A 7 17.52 -8.16 -21.41
CA ASN A 7 16.07 -8.44 -21.46
C ASN A 7 15.36 -8.32 -20.09
N LEU A 8 16.08 -7.96 -19.02
CA LEU A 8 15.47 -7.70 -17.71
C LEU A 8 14.86 -6.30 -17.59
N GLY A 9 15.14 -5.41 -18.54
CA GLY A 9 14.70 -4.01 -18.52
C GLY A 9 13.25 -3.77 -18.98
N SER A 10 12.66 -4.69 -19.74
CA SER A 10 11.39 -4.46 -20.46
C SER A 10 10.23 -5.37 -20.01
N ALA A 11 10.46 -6.33 -19.12
CA ALA A 11 9.43 -7.25 -18.63
C ALA A 11 8.80 -6.86 -17.27
N CYS A 12 9.04 -5.64 -16.78
CA CYS A 12 8.55 -5.15 -15.49
C CYS A 12 8.07 -3.69 -15.55
N GLU A 13 7.49 -3.27 -16.68
CA GLU A 13 6.35 -2.36 -16.57
C GLU A 13 5.27 -3.11 -15.78
N VAL A 14 4.60 -2.42 -14.86
CA VAL A 14 3.45 -3.01 -14.18
C VAL A 14 2.47 -3.37 -15.31
N PRO A 15 2.26 -4.66 -15.65
CA PRO A 15 1.51 -5.05 -16.84
C PRO A 15 0.13 -4.42 -16.69
N ASN A 16 -0.38 -3.71 -17.70
CA ASN A 16 -1.61 -2.90 -17.65
C ASN A 16 -2.58 -3.42 -16.57
N MET A 17 -2.43 -2.88 -15.36
CA MET A 17 -3.03 -3.50 -14.17
C MET A 17 -4.54 -3.41 -14.22
N GLU A 18 -5.05 -2.44 -14.98
CA GLU A 18 -6.46 -2.26 -15.21
C GLU A 18 -7.10 -3.46 -15.92
N ASN A 19 -6.44 -4.02 -16.94
CA ASN A 19 -6.97 -5.19 -17.63
C ASN A 19 -6.95 -6.42 -16.71
N LYS A 20 -5.85 -6.64 -15.98
CA LYS A 20 -5.76 -7.74 -15.01
C LYS A 20 -6.79 -7.61 -13.88
N TYR A 21 -7.02 -6.39 -13.42
CA TYR A 21 -8.02 -6.10 -12.39
C TYR A 21 -9.44 -6.39 -12.86
N LYS A 22 -9.76 -6.01 -14.11
CA LYS A 22 -11.04 -6.32 -14.77
C LYS A 22 -11.22 -7.82 -14.96
N ASP A 23 -10.19 -8.52 -15.42
CA ASP A 23 -10.21 -9.97 -15.64
C ASP A 23 -10.42 -10.73 -14.32
N ALA A 24 -9.85 -10.24 -13.22
CA ALA A 24 -10.03 -10.78 -11.87
C ALA A 24 -11.41 -10.47 -11.25
N ARG A 25 -12.24 -9.65 -11.91
CA ARG A 25 -13.59 -9.25 -11.45
C ARG A 25 -13.61 -8.64 -10.04
N LEU A 26 -12.56 -7.91 -9.70
CA LEU A 26 -12.40 -7.28 -8.39
C LEU A 26 -13.26 -6.01 -8.26
N PRO A 27 -13.61 -5.57 -7.03
CA PRO A 27 -14.42 -4.38 -6.80
C PRO A 27 -13.79 -3.15 -7.45
N HIS A 28 -14.49 -2.48 -8.34
CA HIS A 28 -13.97 -1.25 -8.94
C HIS A 28 -14.25 -0.08 -8.01
N PRO A 29 -13.23 0.73 -7.66
CA PRO A 29 -13.49 1.92 -6.86
C PRO A 29 -14.31 2.89 -7.70
N ASN A 30 -15.40 3.44 -7.14
CA ASN A 30 -16.13 4.52 -7.78
C ASN A 30 -15.20 5.73 -7.92
N ARG A 31 -15.28 6.44 -9.06
CA ARG A 31 -14.46 7.63 -9.33
C ARG A 31 -14.57 8.71 -8.24
N GLU A 32 -15.69 8.75 -7.55
CA GLU A 32 -15.98 9.69 -6.47
C GLU A 32 -15.28 9.34 -5.14
N ASN A 33 -14.73 8.12 -5.03
CA ASN A 33 -14.13 7.62 -3.78
C ASN A 33 -12.60 7.85 -3.71
N TYR A 34 -11.97 8.37 -4.76
CA TYR A 34 -10.55 8.70 -4.78
C TYR A 34 -10.31 10.03 -5.47
N MET A 35 -9.30 10.78 -5.02
CA MET A 35 -9.00 12.13 -5.46
C MET A 35 -8.09 12.16 -6.69
N ASN A 36 -7.27 11.12 -6.89
CA ASN A 36 -6.30 11.07 -7.97
C ASN A 36 -6.02 9.64 -8.45
N GLU A 37 -5.29 9.53 -9.57
CA GLU A 37 -4.96 8.25 -10.18
C GLU A 37 -4.01 7.40 -9.33
N PHE A 38 -3.15 8.01 -8.52
CA PHE A 38 -2.25 7.29 -7.62
C PHE A 38 -3.04 6.51 -6.57
N GLU A 39 -4.05 7.14 -5.95
CA GLU A 39 -4.94 6.47 -4.99
C GLU A 39 -5.76 5.35 -5.63
N ARG A 40 -6.27 5.56 -6.86
CA ARG A 40 -6.96 4.52 -7.63
C ARG A 40 -6.05 3.32 -7.86
N GLU A 41 -4.85 3.57 -8.36
CA GLU A 41 -3.87 2.52 -8.65
C GLU A 41 -3.45 1.79 -7.37
N PHE A 42 -3.22 2.52 -6.28
CA PHE A 42 -2.94 1.94 -4.96
C PHE A 42 -4.02 0.95 -4.54
N PHE A 43 -5.31 1.35 -4.58
CA PHE A 43 -6.43 0.48 -4.22
C PHE A 43 -6.48 -0.78 -5.10
N MET A 44 -6.33 -0.62 -6.42
CA MET A 44 -6.35 -1.74 -7.35
C MET A 44 -5.19 -2.72 -7.09
N LEU A 45 -4.00 -2.20 -6.82
CA LEU A 45 -2.79 -2.98 -6.51
C LEU A 45 -2.96 -3.77 -5.21
N VAL A 46 -3.54 -3.18 -4.16
CA VAL A 46 -3.84 -3.89 -2.91
C VAL A 46 -4.76 -5.08 -3.18
N ASN A 47 -5.85 -4.86 -3.91
CA ASN A 47 -6.80 -5.94 -4.20
C ASN A 47 -6.24 -7.03 -5.13
N MET A 48 -5.40 -6.70 -6.11
CA MET A 48 -4.71 -7.74 -6.91
C MET A 48 -3.69 -8.52 -6.08
N MET A 49 -2.98 -7.84 -5.17
CA MET A 49 -2.04 -8.52 -4.28
C MET A 49 -2.76 -9.46 -3.32
N ARG A 50 -3.97 -9.11 -2.88
CA ARG A 50 -4.83 -9.98 -2.07
C ARG A 50 -5.40 -11.14 -2.88
N ASP A 51 -5.80 -10.90 -4.13
CA ASP A 51 -6.33 -11.95 -5.01
C ASP A 51 -5.27 -13.00 -5.39
N ASN A 52 -4.07 -12.55 -5.77
CA ASN A 52 -2.96 -13.41 -6.16
C ASN A 52 -1.61 -12.94 -5.56
N PRO A 53 -1.36 -13.19 -4.27
CA PRO A 53 -0.17 -12.71 -3.56
C PRO A 53 1.14 -13.20 -4.18
N ASN A 54 1.16 -14.45 -4.66
CA ASN A 54 2.32 -15.07 -5.28
C ASN A 54 2.82 -14.32 -6.53
N SER A 55 1.93 -13.67 -7.27
CA SER A 55 2.29 -12.87 -8.43
C SER A 55 3.13 -11.64 -8.10
N PHE A 56 3.18 -11.22 -6.82
CA PHE A 56 3.90 -10.04 -6.35
C PHE A 56 5.36 -10.30 -5.96
N MET A 57 5.77 -11.57 -5.80
CA MET A 57 7.14 -11.93 -5.41
C MET A 57 8.24 -11.34 -6.33
N PRO A 58 8.12 -11.33 -7.67
CA PRO A 58 9.13 -10.72 -8.53
C PRO A 58 9.33 -9.22 -8.27
N TYR A 59 8.26 -8.51 -7.89
CA TYR A 59 8.32 -7.09 -7.58
C TYR A 59 9.00 -6.84 -6.23
N VAL A 60 8.77 -7.70 -5.23
CA VAL A 60 9.50 -7.64 -3.94
C VAL A 60 11.01 -7.80 -4.15
N ARG A 61 11.43 -8.77 -4.98
CA ARG A 61 12.85 -9.00 -5.30
C ARG A 61 13.50 -7.78 -5.96
N LYS A 62 12.81 -7.17 -6.93
CA LYS A 62 13.27 -5.95 -7.58
C LYS A 62 13.34 -4.79 -6.59
N TYR A 63 12.29 -4.63 -5.78
CA TYR A 63 12.21 -3.59 -4.76
C TYR A 63 13.32 -3.70 -3.72
N ALA A 64 13.72 -4.90 -3.31
CA ALA A 64 14.83 -5.13 -2.39
C ALA A 64 16.18 -4.52 -2.86
N THR A 65 16.34 -4.32 -4.17
CA THR A 65 17.52 -3.67 -4.77
C THR A 65 17.32 -2.19 -5.09
N SER A 66 16.12 -1.65 -4.87
CA SER A 66 15.76 -0.26 -5.13
C SER A 66 16.33 0.67 -4.07
N PRO A 67 16.77 1.90 -4.43
CA PRO A 67 17.14 2.92 -3.43
C PRO A 67 15.95 3.36 -2.55
N LEU A 68 14.72 3.03 -2.95
CA LEU A 68 13.51 3.33 -2.16
C LEU A 68 13.29 2.34 -1.01
N CYS A 69 13.94 1.18 -1.01
CA CYS A 69 13.72 0.14 -0.01
C CYS A 69 14.43 0.47 1.31
N SER A 70 13.65 0.67 2.36
CA SER A 70 14.15 0.97 3.70
C SER A 70 14.85 -0.21 4.37
N ASN A 71 14.42 -1.45 4.09
CA ASN A 71 14.97 -2.65 4.73
C ASN A 71 14.98 -3.88 3.81
N PRO A 72 16.06 -4.10 3.04
CA PRO A 72 16.18 -5.25 2.15
C PRO A 72 16.10 -6.61 2.85
N ARG A 73 16.46 -6.69 4.14
CA ARG A 73 16.37 -7.95 4.90
C ARG A 73 14.91 -8.34 5.15
N ALA A 74 14.04 -7.36 5.40
CA ALA A 74 12.62 -7.60 5.59
C ALA A 74 11.92 -8.03 4.29
N CYS A 75 12.43 -7.67 3.11
CA CYS A 75 11.88 -8.13 1.83
C CYS A 75 11.81 -9.66 1.72
N LYS A 76 12.80 -10.39 2.27
CA LYS A 76 12.78 -11.86 2.28
C LYS A 76 11.59 -12.39 3.07
N LEU A 77 11.29 -11.77 4.21
CA LEU A 77 10.12 -12.12 5.01
C LEU A 77 8.81 -11.75 4.29
N VAL A 78 8.77 -10.63 3.57
CA VAL A 78 7.62 -10.29 2.71
C VAL A 78 7.39 -11.38 1.66
N GLU A 79 8.43 -11.87 0.99
CA GLU A 79 8.30 -12.98 0.03
C GLU A 79 7.78 -14.26 0.69
N GLU A 80 8.30 -14.62 1.87
CA GLU A 80 7.85 -15.80 2.62
C GLU A 80 6.37 -15.68 3.00
N LYS A 81 5.94 -14.49 3.42
CA LYS A 81 4.53 -14.21 3.74
C LYS A 81 3.65 -14.24 2.50
N LEU A 82 4.04 -13.61 1.38
CA LEU A 82 3.30 -13.71 0.12
C LEU A 82 3.18 -15.15 -0.37
N LYS A 83 4.23 -15.96 -0.20
CA LYS A 83 4.24 -17.37 -0.59
C LYS A 83 3.30 -18.22 0.26
N ALA A 84 3.24 -17.94 1.56
CA ALA A 84 2.37 -18.64 2.51
C ALA A 84 0.90 -18.17 2.43
N THR A 85 0.67 -16.96 1.93
CA THR A 85 -0.66 -16.36 1.81
C THR A 85 -1.36 -16.90 0.56
N SER A 86 -2.51 -17.53 0.76
CA SER A 86 -3.42 -17.91 -0.32
C SER A 86 -4.23 -16.70 -0.81
N HIS A 87 -5.22 -16.95 -1.66
CA HIS A 87 -6.21 -15.93 -2.02
C HIS A 87 -6.86 -15.31 -0.76
N LEU A 88 -6.92 -13.98 -0.72
CA LEU A 88 -7.58 -13.19 0.32
C LEU A 88 -8.76 -12.42 -0.28
N SER A 89 -9.82 -12.24 0.53
CA SER A 89 -10.98 -11.45 0.12
C SER A 89 -10.58 -10.01 -0.23
N ALA A 90 -11.18 -9.48 -1.30
CA ALA A 90 -11.01 -8.09 -1.69
C ALA A 90 -11.47 -7.15 -0.56
N VAL A 91 -10.77 -6.04 -0.42
CA VAL A 91 -11.12 -4.96 0.52
C VAL A 91 -11.96 -3.91 -0.19
N GLU A 92 -12.80 -3.26 0.60
CA GLU A 92 -13.57 -2.09 0.17
C GLU A 92 -12.75 -0.81 0.38
N LEU A 93 -13.09 0.22 -0.42
CA LEU A 93 -12.57 1.56 -0.21
C LEU A 93 -13.51 2.31 0.72
N GLU A 94 -13.09 2.58 1.95
CA GLU A 94 -13.91 3.28 2.93
C GLU A 94 -13.67 4.78 2.84
N LYS A 95 -14.69 5.51 2.35
CA LYS A 95 -14.60 6.95 2.11
C LYS A 95 -14.21 7.73 3.38
N ALA A 96 -14.81 7.42 4.51
CA ALA A 96 -14.49 8.11 5.77
C ALA A 96 -13.04 7.85 6.23
N ALA A 97 -12.48 6.66 5.95
CA ALA A 97 -11.06 6.40 6.21
C ALA A 97 -10.16 7.19 5.25
N ALA A 98 -10.54 7.30 3.96
CA ALA A 98 -9.82 8.11 2.98
C ALA A 98 -9.86 9.61 3.33
N ASP A 99 -11.03 10.13 3.74
CA ASP A 99 -11.20 11.51 4.20
C ASP A 99 -10.32 11.79 5.44
N ALA A 100 -10.26 10.84 6.39
CA ALA A 100 -9.39 10.93 7.55
C ALA A 100 -7.89 10.90 7.18
N CYS A 101 -7.48 10.05 6.23
CA CYS A 101 -6.12 10.06 5.68
C CYS A 101 -5.79 11.42 5.05
N PHE A 102 -6.73 12.02 4.30
CA PHE A 102 -6.53 13.30 3.63
C PHE A 102 -6.38 14.44 4.64
N VAL A 103 -7.24 14.49 5.66
CA VAL A 103 -7.16 15.50 6.73
C VAL A 103 -5.85 15.35 7.51
N ASN A 104 -5.48 14.13 7.88
CA ASN A 104 -4.22 13.88 8.58
C ASN A 104 -3.01 14.29 7.73
N LEU A 105 -2.99 13.92 6.44
CA LEU A 105 -1.92 14.29 5.52
C LEU A 105 -1.81 15.80 5.38
N THR A 106 -2.93 16.51 5.24
CA THR A 106 -2.98 17.97 5.10
C THR A 106 -2.46 18.70 6.33
N LYS A 107 -2.84 18.24 7.53
CA LYS A 107 -2.35 18.79 8.81
C LYS A 107 -0.82 18.67 8.95
N ASN A 108 -0.24 17.62 8.39
CA ASN A 108 1.17 17.27 8.55
C ASN A 108 2.04 17.66 7.34
N LEU A 109 1.52 18.45 6.38
CA LEU A 109 2.23 18.81 5.14
C LEU A 109 3.52 19.60 5.38
N GLU A 110 3.50 20.51 6.36
CA GLU A 110 4.59 21.48 6.60
C GLU A 110 5.49 21.10 7.79
N GLU A 111 5.15 20.04 8.52
CA GLU A 111 5.97 19.61 9.66
C GLU A 111 7.25 18.92 9.16
N ASP A 112 8.38 19.61 9.34
CA ASP A 112 9.73 19.07 9.14
C ASP A 112 10.06 18.05 10.24
N GLY A 113 9.73 16.78 9.95
CA GLY A 113 10.00 15.63 10.80
C GLY A 113 10.05 14.34 9.99
N GLY A 114 10.65 13.28 10.55
CA GLY A 114 10.69 11.94 9.95
C GLY A 114 9.30 11.35 9.73
N ASP A 115 9.22 10.17 9.11
CA ASP A 115 7.95 9.44 8.98
C ASP A 115 7.31 9.25 10.37
N ILE A 116 6.12 9.81 10.57
CA ILE A 116 5.42 9.81 11.86
C ILE A 116 4.45 8.64 11.90
N ALA A 117 4.42 7.92 13.03
CA ALA A 117 3.35 6.99 13.33
C ALA A 117 2.04 7.76 13.59
N GLY A 118 1.09 7.60 12.69
CA GLY A 118 -0.34 7.61 12.97
C GLY A 118 -1.02 8.93 13.35
N GLY A 119 -2.22 9.13 12.83
CA GLY A 119 -3.14 10.24 13.15
C GLY A 119 -4.46 10.17 12.38
N ALA A 120 -4.49 9.45 11.26
CA ALA A 120 -5.69 9.20 10.48
C ALA A 120 -6.68 8.29 11.23
N VAL A 121 -6.22 7.37 12.09
CA VAL A 121 -7.13 6.55 12.91
C VAL A 121 -7.91 7.41 13.90
N GLU A 122 -7.27 8.37 14.56
CA GLU A 122 -7.95 9.27 15.50
C GLU A 122 -8.89 10.23 14.77
N GLU A 123 -8.51 10.70 13.59
CA GLU A 123 -9.38 11.48 12.71
C GLU A 123 -10.58 10.66 12.21
N TYR A 124 -10.39 9.39 11.89
CA TYR A 124 -11.47 8.49 11.46
C TYR A 124 -12.47 8.22 12.60
N LYS A 125 -11.97 8.04 13.83
CA LYS A 125 -12.80 7.90 15.04
C LYS A 125 -13.63 9.15 15.30
N SER A 126 -13.04 10.34 15.16
CA SER A 126 -13.73 11.61 15.41
C SER A 126 -14.86 11.86 14.41
N GLN A 127 -14.66 11.51 13.14
CA GLN A 127 -15.63 11.74 12.06
C GLN A 127 -16.80 10.75 12.07
N THR A 128 -16.57 9.50 12.45
CA THR A 128 -17.61 8.45 12.36
C THR A 128 -18.47 8.32 13.62
N HIS A 129 -18.12 8.99 14.72
CA HIS A 129 -18.72 8.80 16.05
C HIS A 129 -18.86 7.34 16.48
N ARG A 130 -18.10 6.43 15.86
CA ARG A 130 -18.12 5.00 16.18
C ARG A 130 -17.36 4.79 17.48
N ASN A 131 -18.01 4.18 18.47
CA ASN A 131 -17.32 3.56 19.61
C ASN A 131 -16.51 2.37 19.06
N MET A 132 -15.32 2.61 18.50
CA MET A 132 -14.40 1.57 18.05
C MET A 132 -13.76 0.86 19.25
N LYS A 133 -14.57 0.16 20.04
CA LYS A 133 -14.05 -0.76 21.06
C LYS A 133 -13.55 -2.09 20.46
N GLU A 134 -13.77 -2.36 19.16
CA GLU A 134 -13.49 -3.70 18.58
C GLU A 134 -12.90 -3.72 17.14
N HIS A 135 -12.64 -2.56 16.51
CA HIS A 135 -11.93 -2.54 15.21
C HIS A 135 -10.53 -1.98 15.42
N GLU A 136 -9.56 -2.87 15.50
CA GLU A 136 -8.15 -2.52 15.49
C GLU A 136 -7.80 -1.94 14.09
N ALA A 137 -7.84 -0.63 13.97
CA ALA A 137 -7.39 0.11 12.79
C ALA A 137 -5.92 0.53 12.97
N ALA A 138 -5.17 0.50 11.88
CA ALA A 138 -3.80 1.00 11.84
C ALA A 138 -3.64 1.96 10.66
N ASP A 139 -2.80 2.97 10.84
CA ASP A 139 -2.44 3.89 9.77
C ASP A 139 -0.94 4.14 9.71
N VAL A 140 -0.51 4.50 8.51
CA VAL A 140 0.89 4.80 8.18
C VAL A 140 0.91 6.09 7.37
N LEU A 141 1.79 7.00 7.73
CA LEU A 141 2.07 8.22 6.98
C LEU A 141 3.50 8.14 6.42
N LYS A 142 3.63 8.29 5.09
CA LYS A 142 4.92 8.44 4.42
C LYS A 142 5.02 9.83 3.81
N LYS A 143 6.00 10.62 4.24
CA LYS A 143 6.24 11.95 3.67
C LYS A 143 7.23 11.86 2.50
N ARG A 144 7.19 12.85 1.60
CA ARG A 144 8.16 13.02 0.49
C ARG A 144 8.35 11.78 -0.40
N TRP A 145 7.28 11.01 -0.61
CA TRP A 145 7.32 9.85 -1.48
C TRP A 145 7.56 10.23 -2.95
N GLN A 146 8.48 9.54 -3.62
CA GLN A 146 8.86 9.78 -5.02
C GLN A 146 8.70 8.54 -5.92
N GLY A 147 8.23 7.41 -5.37
CA GLY A 147 8.04 6.15 -6.10
C GLY A 147 6.65 6.01 -6.70
N LYS A 148 6.37 4.85 -7.30
CA LYS A 148 5.04 4.48 -7.82
C LYS A 148 4.14 3.92 -6.71
N SER A 149 2.86 3.74 -7.02
CA SER A 149 1.86 3.14 -6.13
C SER A 149 2.26 1.74 -5.66
N LEU A 150 2.88 0.94 -6.54
CA LEU A 150 3.40 -0.39 -6.18
C LEU A 150 4.55 -0.30 -5.18
N ASP A 151 5.49 0.62 -5.40
CA ASP A 151 6.67 0.75 -4.56
C ASP A 151 6.28 1.14 -3.11
N ILE A 152 5.23 1.95 -2.91
CA ILE A 152 4.78 2.34 -1.56
C ILE A 152 4.07 1.19 -0.83
N ILE A 153 3.33 0.36 -1.56
CA ILE A 153 2.72 -0.86 -1.02
C ILE A 153 3.81 -1.81 -0.51
N LEU A 154 4.86 -1.99 -1.31
CA LEU A 154 5.99 -2.83 -0.93
C LEU A 154 6.75 -2.25 0.27
N GLU A 155 6.99 -0.94 0.30
CA GLU A 155 7.58 -0.24 1.45
C GLU A 155 6.73 -0.47 2.72
N PHE A 156 5.40 -0.37 2.64
CA PHE A 156 4.53 -0.59 3.80
C PHE A 156 4.63 -2.02 4.35
N LEU A 157 4.68 -3.03 3.47
CA LEU A 157 4.91 -4.41 3.90
C LEU A 157 6.29 -4.57 4.52
N VAL A 158 7.33 -4.01 3.91
CA VAL A 158 8.72 -4.05 4.39
C VAL A 158 8.83 -3.42 5.78
N CYS A 159 8.30 -2.21 5.97
CA CYS A 159 8.28 -1.51 7.25
C CYS A 159 7.50 -2.30 8.31
N PHE A 160 6.33 -2.84 7.96
CA PHE A 160 5.53 -3.65 8.89
C PHE A 160 6.31 -4.88 9.37
N TYR A 161 6.82 -5.68 8.44
CA TYR A 161 7.51 -6.94 8.78
C TYR A 161 8.92 -6.73 9.34
N ALA A 162 9.55 -5.57 9.14
CA ALA A 162 10.78 -5.19 9.82
C ALA A 162 10.56 -5.03 11.34
N VAL A 163 9.41 -4.52 11.75
CA VAL A 163 9.05 -4.32 13.17
C VAL A 163 8.35 -5.56 13.74
N GLN A 164 7.54 -6.24 12.93
CA GLN A 164 6.62 -7.29 13.36
C GLN A 164 6.95 -8.66 12.76
N ALA A 165 8.24 -9.03 12.73
CA ALA A 165 8.73 -10.19 11.99
C ALA A 165 8.00 -11.51 12.27
N ASN A 166 7.53 -11.72 13.51
CA ASN A 166 6.90 -12.97 13.97
C ASN A 166 5.45 -12.78 14.47
N SER A 167 4.83 -11.66 14.16
CA SER A 167 3.51 -11.33 14.66
C SER A 167 2.44 -11.79 13.68
N ASP A 168 1.48 -12.58 14.17
CA ASP A 168 0.26 -12.97 13.45
C ASP A 168 -0.77 -11.83 13.38
N LYS A 169 -0.36 -10.57 13.61
CA LYS A 169 -1.28 -9.45 13.78
C LYS A 169 -2.05 -9.06 12.52
N THR A 170 -3.24 -8.60 12.84
CA THR A 170 -4.49 -8.28 12.15
C THR A 170 -4.49 -7.01 11.27
N HIS A 171 -3.34 -6.33 11.05
CA HIS A 171 -3.30 -4.99 10.42
C HIS A 171 -2.41 -4.85 9.18
N THR A 172 -1.85 -5.93 8.67
CA THR A 172 -1.10 -5.88 7.41
C THR A 172 -2.04 -5.92 6.21
N LEU A 173 -1.58 -5.42 5.05
CA LEU A 173 -2.31 -5.54 3.77
C LEU A 173 -2.58 -7.01 3.38
N LEU A 174 -1.81 -7.95 3.94
CA LEU A 174 -1.97 -9.40 3.78
C LEU A 174 -2.79 -10.06 4.89
N SER A 175 -3.49 -9.29 5.73
CA SER A 175 -4.30 -9.85 6.81
C SER A 175 -5.67 -10.33 6.29
N GLU A 176 -6.10 -11.50 6.74
CA GLU A 176 -7.44 -12.04 6.44
C GLU A 176 -8.57 -11.19 7.04
N SER A 177 -8.32 -10.53 8.18
CA SER A 177 -9.31 -9.67 8.86
C SER A 177 -9.43 -8.27 8.26
N LEU A 178 -8.59 -7.91 7.30
CA LEU A 178 -8.67 -6.61 6.64
C LEU A 178 -9.88 -6.60 5.69
N VAL A 179 -10.86 -5.75 5.99
CA VAL A 179 -12.12 -5.62 5.23
C VAL A 179 -12.19 -4.34 4.39
N ALA A 180 -11.52 -3.27 4.83
CA ALA A 180 -11.56 -1.98 4.18
C ALA A 180 -10.24 -1.23 4.31
N ILE A 181 -9.98 -0.33 3.37
CA ILE A 181 -8.83 0.59 3.41
C ILE A 181 -9.27 2.01 3.08
N GLY A 182 -8.53 2.97 3.62
CA GLY A 182 -8.56 4.37 3.21
C GLY A 182 -7.14 4.80 2.81
N SER A 183 -7.03 5.63 1.78
CA SER A 183 -5.75 6.20 1.38
C SER A 183 -5.95 7.63 0.89
N ALA A 184 -4.90 8.44 1.03
CA ALA A 184 -4.84 9.78 0.48
C ALA A 184 -3.42 10.06 0.02
N PHE A 185 -3.31 10.79 -1.09
CA PHE A 185 -2.05 11.19 -1.69
C PHE A 185 -2.13 12.66 -2.12
N ILE A 186 -1.18 13.46 -1.65
CA ILE A 186 -1.03 14.86 -2.06
C ILE A 186 0.32 14.95 -2.77
N PRO A 187 0.35 15.22 -4.10
CA PRO A 187 1.60 15.42 -4.81
C PRO A 187 2.31 16.64 -4.25
N HIS A 188 3.61 16.50 -3.98
CA HIS A 188 4.42 17.63 -3.57
C HIS A 188 4.39 18.67 -4.70
N LYS A 189 3.88 19.89 -4.43
CA LYS A 189 4.08 20.99 -5.37
C LYS A 189 5.58 21.18 -5.50
N LYS A 190 6.12 21.07 -6.72
CA LYS A 190 7.48 21.56 -6.97
C LYS A 190 7.46 23.04 -6.57
N ALA A 191 8.27 23.43 -5.59
CA ALA A 191 8.55 24.83 -5.37
C ALA A 191 9.11 25.39 -6.69
N GLY A 192 8.48 26.45 -7.20
CA GLY A 192 8.72 27.16 -8.46
C GLY A 192 9.86 26.67 -9.36
N GLN A 193 9.50 26.28 -10.58
CA GLN A 193 10.28 26.70 -11.75
C GLN A 193 9.86 28.11 -12.13
#